data_AF-A0A1E5W7Z0-F1
#
_entry.id   AF-A0A1E5W7Z0-F1
#
_cell.length_a   1.000
_cell.length_b   1.000
_cell.length_c   1.000
_cell.angle_alpha   90.00
_cell.angle_beta   90.00
_cell.angle_gamma   90.00
#
_symmetry.space_group_name_H-M   'P 1'
#
loop_
_entity.id
_entity.type
_entity.pdbx_description
1 polymer ?
#
loop_
_entity_poly.entity_id
_entity_poly.type
_entity_poly.pdbx_seq_one_letter_code
_entity_poly.pdbx_strand_id
1 'polypeptide(L)'
;MLNLLKPLKAAGLTGVKVMWTFFERRIQPLMARAHAMYRYTGVGDPTRMSPEVLTPGEVRARVWAVIKRPEDNQDLDRHESCLLYTSRCV
;
A
#
# COMPACT_ATOMS: atom_id res chain seq x y z
N MET A 1 8.95 15.05 14.83
CA MET A 1 8.31 14.27 13.73
C MET A 1 8.71 12.79 13.75
N LEU A 2 10.01 12.44 13.71
CA LEU A 2 10.46 11.02 13.69
C LEU A 2 10.00 10.18 14.89
N ASN A 3 9.84 10.78 16.08
CA ASN A 3 9.33 10.06 17.25
C ASN A 3 7.90 9.54 17.10
N LEU A 4 7.07 10.17 16.26
CA LEU A 4 5.71 9.72 15.97
C LEU A 4 5.69 8.52 15.00
N LEU A 5 6.75 8.32 14.23
CA LEU A 5 6.87 7.21 13.28
C LEU A 5 7.43 5.94 13.93
N LYS A 6 8.15 6.06 15.06
CA LYS A 6 8.74 4.91 15.76
C LYS A 6 7.71 3.84 16.13
N PRO A 7 6.54 4.17 16.71
CA PRO A 7 5.53 3.16 17.02
C PRO A 7 4.97 2.49 15.77
N LEU A 8 4.75 3.25 14.70
CA LEU A 8 4.24 2.72 13.43
C LEU A 8 5.24 1.76 12.78
N LYS A 9 6.52 2.12 12.78
CA LYS A 9 7.59 1.24 12.29
C LYS A 9 7.69 -0.03 13.15
N ALA A 10 7.58 0.08 14.47
CA ALA A 10 7.57 -1.06 15.40
C ALA A 10 6.34 -1.96 15.18
N ALA A 11 5.20 -1.39 14.80
CA ALA A 11 4.01 -2.13 14.37
C ALA A 11 4.14 -2.73 12.95
N GLY A 12 5.30 -2.60 12.30
CA GLY A 12 5.58 -3.18 11.00
C GLY A 12 5.11 -2.35 9.82
N LEU A 13 5.01 -1.03 9.94
CA LEU A 13 4.85 -0.14 8.79
C LEU A 13 6.17 -0.08 8.00
N THR A 14 6.12 -0.52 6.75
CA THR A 14 7.27 -0.55 5.84
C THR A 14 6.96 0.20 4.54
N GLY A 15 7.99 0.47 3.74
CA GLY A 15 7.82 1.05 2.41
C GLY A 15 6.97 0.16 1.50
N VAL A 16 7.07 -1.17 1.65
CA VAL A 16 6.28 -2.15 0.90
C VAL A 16 4.79 -1.98 1.17
N LYS A 17 4.39 -1.93 2.45
CA LYS A 17 2.98 -1.74 2.83
C LYS A 17 2.44 -0.41 2.33
N VAL A 18 3.24 0.66 2.44
CA VAL A 18 2.87 1.97 1.89
C VAL A 18 2.68 1.88 0.37
N MET A 19 3.60 1.25 -0.36
CA MET A 19 3.49 1.06 -1.81
C MET A 19 2.27 0.22 -2.19
N TRP A 20 1.99 -0.84 -1.44
CA TRP A 20 0.81 -1.67 -1.62
C TRP A 20 -0.47 -0.83 -1.54
N THR A 21 -0.61 -0.01 -0.48
CA THR A 21 -1.81 0.83 -0.33
C THR A 21 -2.00 1.81 -1.48
N PHE A 22 -0.92 2.35 -2.06
CA PHE A 22 -1.00 3.20 -3.25
C PHE A 22 -1.59 2.45 -4.45
N PHE A 23 -1.07 1.26 -4.74
CA PHE A 23 -1.54 0.47 -5.89
C PHE A 23 -2.94 -0.08 -5.71
N GLU A 24 -3.26 -0.61 -4.52
CA GLU A 24 -4.59 -1.09 -4.16
C GLU A 24 -5.65 0.01 -4.29
N ARG A 25 -5.33 1.22 -3.80
CA ARG A 25 -6.22 2.38 -3.89
C ARG A 25 -6.17 3.07 -5.25
N ARG A 26 -5.38 2.60 -6.22
CA ARG A 26 -5.19 3.23 -7.55
C ARG A 26 -4.72 4.69 -7.48
N ILE A 27 -3.89 5.02 -6.49
CA ILE A 27 -3.31 6.35 -6.28
C ILE A 27 -1.84 6.31 -6.72
N GLN A 28 -1.46 7.19 -7.64
CA GLN A 28 -0.05 7.33 -8.03
C GLN A 28 0.73 8.06 -6.93
N PRO A 29 1.87 7.52 -6.46
CA PRO A 29 2.66 8.15 -5.39
C PRO A 29 3.13 9.58 -5.72
N LEU A 30 3.43 9.86 -6.99
CA LEU A 30 3.97 11.14 -7.47
C LEU A 30 2.92 12.08 -8.09
N MET A 31 1.63 11.75 -7.98
CA MET A 31 0.56 12.59 -8.50
C MET A 31 0.12 13.63 -7.46
N ALA A 32 -0.31 14.80 -7.94
CA ALA A 32 -1.02 15.77 -7.10
C ALA A 32 -2.35 15.17 -6.63
N ARG A 33 -2.52 15.02 -5.32
CA ARG A 33 -3.72 14.43 -4.72
C ARG A 33 -4.69 15.52 -4.30
N ALA A 34 -5.98 15.31 -4.56
CA ALA A 34 -7.06 16.20 -4.10
C ALA A 34 -7.08 16.36 -2.56
N HIS A 35 -6.68 15.32 -1.83
CA HIS A 35 -6.48 15.38 -0.39
C HIS A 35 -5.44 14.35 0.08
N ALA A 36 -5.04 14.45 1.35
CA ALA A 36 -4.16 13.47 1.97
C ALA A 36 -4.80 12.06 2.00
N MET A 37 -3.97 11.02 1.91
CA MET A 37 -4.42 9.61 1.87
C MET A 37 -5.22 9.16 3.10
N TYR A 38 -5.04 9.80 4.25
CA TYR A 38 -5.83 9.45 5.45
C TYR A 38 -7.30 9.86 5.34
N ARG A 39 -7.65 10.69 4.35
CA ARG A 39 -9.04 11.09 4.04
C ARG A 39 -9.66 10.26 2.91
N TYR A 40 -9.03 9.14 2.55
CA TYR A 40 -9.49 8.30 1.44
C TYR A 40 -10.90 7.75 1.67
N THR A 41 -11.80 7.94 0.70
CA THR A 41 -13.24 7.61 0.81
C THR A 41 -13.65 6.36 0.05
N GLY A 42 -12.73 5.63 -0.60
CA GLY A 42 -13.03 4.39 -1.32
C GLY A 42 -13.04 4.55 -2.84
N VAL A 43 -13.81 3.73 -3.55
CA VAL A 43 -13.77 3.60 -5.02
C VAL A 43 -14.19 4.89 -5.76
N GLY A 44 -15.06 5.70 -5.17
CA GLY A 44 -15.49 6.99 -5.72
C GLY A 44 -14.58 8.17 -5.34
N ASP A 45 -13.45 7.90 -4.68
CA ASP A 45 -12.55 8.94 -4.21
C ASP A 45 -11.86 9.67 -5.38
N PRO A 46 -11.86 11.02 -5.40
CA PRO A 46 -11.31 11.81 -6.50
C PRO A 46 -9.78 11.70 -6.64
N THR A 47 -9.09 11.15 -5.65
CA THR A 47 -7.64 10.86 -5.71
C THR A 47 -7.33 9.59 -6.51
N ARG A 48 -8.33 8.76 -6.83
CA ARG A 48 -8.15 7.55 -7.63
C ARG A 48 -7.96 7.89 -9.10
N MET A 49 -6.99 7.21 -9.73
CA MET A 49 -6.83 7.29 -11.19
C MET A 49 -7.81 6.40 -11.96
N SER A 50 -8.41 5.40 -11.30
CA SER A 50 -9.36 4.48 -11.93
C SER A 50 -10.32 3.89 -10.89
N PRO A 51 -11.60 3.67 -11.25
CA PRO A 51 -12.55 2.98 -10.38
C PRO A 51 -12.26 1.47 -10.27
N GLU A 52 -11.48 0.90 -11.19
CA GLU A 52 -11.17 -0.52 -11.23
C GLU A 52 -10.37 -0.97 -9.99
N VAL A 53 -10.85 -2.03 -9.34
CA VAL A 53 -10.20 -2.66 -8.19
C VAL A 53 -9.24 -3.74 -8.68
N LEU A 54 -8.01 -3.72 -8.17
CA LEU A 54 -7.01 -4.74 -8.48
C LEU A 54 -7.14 -5.93 -7.52
N THR A 55 -6.91 -7.12 -8.05
CA THR A 55 -6.72 -8.32 -7.24
C THR A 55 -5.42 -8.23 -6.42
N PRO A 56 -5.30 -8.94 -5.30
CA PRO A 56 -4.05 -8.97 -4.51
C PRO A 56 -2.81 -9.35 -5.34
N GLY A 57 -2.96 -10.30 -6.27
CA GLY A 57 -1.87 -10.71 -7.16
C GLY A 57 -1.42 -9.61 -8.12
N GLU A 58 -2.34 -8.83 -8.67
CA GLU A 58 -2.00 -7.68 -9.53
C GLU A 58 -1.32 -6.55 -8.73
N VAL A 59 -1.78 -6.30 -7.51
CA VAL A 59 -1.14 -5.32 -6.61
C VAL A 59 0.29 -5.80 -6.31
N ARG A 60 0.47 -7.07 -5.95
CA ARG A 60 1.80 -7.66 -5.71
C ARG A 60 2.71 -7.50 -6.90
N ALA A 61 2.24 -7.83 -8.11
CA ALA A 61 3.04 -7.69 -9.33
C ALA A 61 3.51 -6.24 -9.57
N ARG A 62 2.65 -5.25 -9.28
CA ARG A 62 3.01 -3.83 -9.41
C ARG A 62 3.97 -3.35 -8.33
N VAL A 63 3.78 -3.78 -7.08
CA VAL A 63 4.71 -3.46 -6.00
C VAL A 63 6.08 -4.09 -6.30
N TRP A 64 6.11 -5.35 -6.74
CA TRP A 64 7.32 -6.05 -7.18
C TRP A 64 8.09 -5.28 -8.26
N ALA A 65 7.39 -4.75 -9.26
CA ALA A 65 8.02 -3.98 -10.34
C ALA A 65 8.75 -2.70 -9.85
N VAL A 66 8.34 -2.15 -8.71
CA VAL A 66 8.95 -0.95 -8.12
C VAL A 66 10.06 -1.30 -7.14
N ILE A 67 9.88 -2.38 -6.39
CA ILE A 67 10.82 -2.84 -5.37
C ILE A 67 11.95 -3.61 -6.05
N LYS A 68 13.08 -2.93 -6.29
CA LYS A 68 14.27 -3.49 -6.96
C LYS A 68 15.18 -4.30 -6.02
N ARG A 69 14.73 -4.66 -4.81
CA ARG A 69 15.56 -5.23 -3.75
C ARG A 69 15.04 -6.58 -3.29
N PRO A 70 15.88 -7.64 -3.28
CA PRO A 70 15.46 -8.97 -2.89
C PRO A 70 15.11 -9.10 -1.40
N GLU A 71 15.69 -8.24 -0.54
CA GLU A 71 15.37 -8.19 0.90
C GLU A 71 13.90 -7.85 1.22
N ASP A 72 13.20 -7.16 0.31
CA ASP A 72 11.82 -6.73 0.51
C ASP A 72 10.80 -7.85 0.17
N ASN A 73 11.25 -8.97 -0.43
CA ASN A 73 10.39 -10.12 -0.78
C ASN A 73 9.64 -10.68 0.43
N GLN A 74 10.34 -10.81 1.56
CA GLN A 74 9.73 -11.39 2.76
C GLN A 74 8.59 -10.53 3.30
N ASP A 75 8.68 -9.22 3.13
CA ASP A 75 7.66 -8.29 3.58
C ASP A 75 6.46 -8.27 2.62
N LEU A 76 6.72 -8.38 1.31
CA LEU A 76 5.71 -8.63 0.28
C LEU A 76 4.91 -9.90 0.56
N ASP A 77 5.59 -11.03 0.80
CA ASP A 77 4.96 -12.32 1.03
C ASP A 77 4.14 -12.33 2.33
N ARG A 78 4.67 -11.71 3.39
CA ARG A 78 3.94 -11.52 4.66
C ARG A 78 2.69 -10.68 4.46
N HIS A 79 2.76 -9.60 3.68
CA HIS A 79 1.61 -8.72 3.45
C HIS A 79 0.52 -9.40 2.61
N GLU A 80 0.90 -10.07 1.51
CA GLU A 80 -0.04 -10.82 0.67
C GLU A 80 -0.73 -11.93 1.50
N SER A 81 0.05 -12.73 2.24
CA SER A 81 -0.50 -13.78 3.11
C SER A 81 -1.44 -13.19 4.15
N CYS A 82 -1.08 -12.06 4.75
CA CYS A 82 -1.93 -11.44 5.76
C CYS A 82 -3.29 -11.02 5.18
N LEU A 83 -3.33 -10.45 3.96
CA LEU A 83 -4.59 -10.08 3.29
C LEU A 83 -5.44 -11.30 2.90
N LEU A 84 -4.80 -12.40 2.52
CA LEU A 84 -5.50 -13.63 2.13
C LEU A 84 -6.08 -14.40 3.32
N TYR A 85 -5.44 -14.35 4.48
CA TYR A 85 -5.81 -15.15 5.66
C TYR A 85 -6.45 -14.34 6.80
N THR A 86 -6.26 -13.02 6.86
CA THR A 86 -6.79 -12.17 7.93
C THR A 86 -7.18 -10.77 7.42
N SER A 87 -8.40 -10.31 7.65
CA SER A 87 -8.84 -8.95 7.28
C SER A 87 -8.19 -7.82 8.13
N ARG A 88 -7.05 -8.09 8.79
CA ARG A 88 -6.47 -7.24 9.85
C ARG A 88 -5.18 -6.52 9.43
N CYS A 89 -4.83 -6.49 8.15
CA CYS A 89 -3.54 -5.97 7.69
C CYS A 89 -3.50 -4.55 7.14
N VAL A 90 -4.59 -3.78 7.29
CA VAL A 90 -4.63 -2.36 6.90
C VAL A 90 -4.45 -1.46 8.13
#